data_AF-A0A3A9G8C7-F1
#
_entry.id   AF-A0A3A9G8C7-F1
#
_cell.length_a   1.000
_cell.length_b   1.000
_cell.length_c   1.000
_cell.angle_alpha   90.00
_cell.angle_beta   90.00
_cell.angle_gamma   90.00
#
_symmetry.space_group_name_H-M   'P 1'
#
loop_
_entity.id
_entity.type
_entity.pdbx_description
1 polymer ?
#
loop_
_entity_poly.entity_id
_entity_poly.type
_entity_poly.pdbx_seq_one_letter_code
_entity_poly.pdbx_strand_id
1 'polypeptide(L)'
;MNLSAFYELRERLRTAAIAGTALMGDDFRLRRAVEQLAPLEQASPIFAKIGQLTRNALAPDCPDPAGALLDALSLTDAVLCTQGAVSVSQPLTPLETKGWGKAVTMAPYSLLSPLQGALENPASGTYGIVVNAHETHPELFQDYRIKAALVKTLGASYGSLANEAADWIAEDGEAAIPLLKQDFNPAGKREMARRVQVIDRIAGGKENDFYLEQIPKASKEVRPALIYALRHKEENTEKLMELVQTEKGDSKTQALWLLTGKDDPEVWAFLGDRFKKKPEQLLPHLAHASSKESGQILAQQFLEFLEPFEQDHSLKLEKQSSERLKKLLEALRGQGKDCPEIRTLYHRAARFGTRMDYPKNLNEFRHVTPMSQALPLALMYGVATAPSLESLAKELYQTYGGAYAGPLFVSMLLTQPADKVYEAFESVIASNGKSDGASEMLQNVFSSMQWDAAQERTMIRLMGSEPVYGTGISLFPIKKPLDYRWYDLLMKKRWDRFLTYMIPQNNQPVCEKLGAHFYHVALLSIDVEGLYQAMKICGWQDCKGLLSQWAKRKTRVSSWELMRHFSNLPGKEADRVAELEQTLKLLEKGHVKLYSGSLDALRTQLEELKIKLQRNGEL
;
A
#
# COMPACT_ATOMS: atom_id res chain seq x y z
N MET A 1 0.97 -51.56 -18.30
CA MET A 1 2.03 -52.06 -19.20
C MET A 1 3.32 -52.14 -18.41
N ASN A 2 4.08 -53.24 -18.48
CA ASN A 2 5.38 -53.31 -17.81
C ASN A 2 6.40 -52.51 -18.62
N LEU A 3 6.88 -51.39 -18.08
CA LEU A 3 7.82 -50.46 -18.72
C LEU A 3 9.28 -50.70 -18.32
N SER A 4 9.59 -51.76 -17.56
CA SER A 4 10.95 -52.00 -17.06
C SER A 4 12.01 -52.05 -18.16
N ALA A 5 11.66 -52.62 -19.33
CA ALA A 5 12.56 -52.64 -20.49
C ALA A 5 12.90 -51.23 -21.03
N PHE A 6 11.94 -50.29 -20.99
CA PHE A 6 12.19 -48.89 -21.38
C PHE A 6 13.03 -48.14 -20.35
N TYR A 7 12.82 -48.39 -19.05
CA TYR A 7 13.66 -47.81 -18.01
C TYR A 7 15.11 -48.31 -18.09
N GLU A 8 15.32 -49.62 -18.31
CA GLU A 8 16.64 -50.20 -18.50
C GLU A 8 17.32 -49.65 -19.77
N LEU A 9 16.58 -49.58 -20.88
CA LEU A 9 17.08 -49.01 -22.13
C LEU A 9 17.48 -47.54 -21.96
N ARG A 10 16.67 -46.72 -21.28
CA ARG A 10 17.01 -45.31 -21.00
C ARG A 10 18.31 -45.18 -20.22
N GLU A 11 18.50 -45.96 -19.17
CA GLU A 11 19.73 -45.91 -18.36
C GLU A 11 20.96 -46.30 -19.18
N ARG A 12 20.83 -47.29 -20.09
CA ARG A 12 21.92 -47.66 -21.02
C ARG A 12 22.23 -46.57 -22.03
N LEU A 13 21.21 -45.96 -22.64
CA LEU A 13 21.39 -44.86 -23.58
C LEU A 13 22.06 -43.64 -22.91
N ARG A 14 21.69 -43.32 -21.67
CA ARG A 14 22.36 -42.27 -20.86
C ARG A 14 23.81 -42.63 -20.54
N THR A 15 24.06 -43.88 -20.16
CA THR A 15 25.42 -44.36 -19.88
C THR A 15 26.30 -44.26 -21.13
N ALA A 16 25.77 -44.66 -22.29
CA ALA A 16 26.48 -44.53 -23.57
C ALA A 16 26.75 -43.07 -23.95
N ALA A 17 25.80 -42.15 -23.68
CA ALA A 17 25.98 -40.73 -23.92
C ALA A 17 27.08 -40.13 -23.04
N ILE A 18 27.18 -40.57 -21.78
CA ILE A 18 28.22 -40.13 -20.83
C ILE A 18 29.59 -40.73 -21.18
N ALA A 19 29.64 -42.01 -21.53
CA ALA A 19 30.88 -42.71 -21.86
C ALA A 19 31.46 -42.29 -23.22
N GLY A 20 30.63 -41.74 -24.11
CA GLY A 20 30.99 -41.34 -25.46
C GLY A 20 30.70 -42.45 -26.48
N THR A 21 30.26 -42.04 -27.67
CA THR A 21 29.80 -42.96 -28.73
C THR A 21 30.89 -43.87 -29.30
N ALA A 22 32.17 -43.53 -29.10
CA ALA A 22 33.30 -44.35 -29.52
C ALA A 22 33.35 -45.73 -28.84
N LEU A 23 32.76 -45.87 -27.65
CA LEU A 23 32.71 -47.13 -26.89
C LEU A 23 31.35 -47.83 -26.99
N MET A 24 30.37 -47.18 -27.61
CA MET A 24 28.98 -47.66 -27.66
C MET A 24 28.83 -48.95 -28.48
N GLY A 25 29.63 -49.10 -29.55
CA GLY A 25 29.65 -50.31 -30.37
C GLY A 25 29.99 -51.56 -29.57
N ASP A 26 30.79 -51.43 -28.51
CA ASP A 26 31.23 -52.53 -27.65
C ASP A 26 30.36 -52.71 -26.38
N ASP A 27 29.32 -51.89 -26.18
CA ASP A 27 28.43 -51.99 -25.03
C ASP A 27 27.43 -53.14 -25.20
N PHE A 28 27.82 -54.34 -24.75
CA PHE A 28 26.97 -55.52 -24.74
C PHE A 28 25.68 -55.32 -23.93
N ARG A 29 25.69 -54.43 -22.94
CA ARG A 29 24.53 -54.18 -22.06
C ARG A 29 23.50 -53.32 -22.77
N LEU A 30 23.92 -52.35 -23.57
CA LEU A 30 23.03 -51.58 -24.44
C LEU A 30 22.43 -52.48 -25.54
N ARG A 31 23.24 -53.36 -26.16
CA ARG A 31 22.73 -54.38 -27.10
C ARG A 31 21.67 -55.27 -26.48
N ARG A 32 21.92 -55.78 -25.27
CA ARG A 32 20.96 -56.59 -24.53
C ARG A 32 19.67 -55.83 -24.19
N ALA A 33 19.79 -54.56 -23.80
CA ALA A 33 18.63 -53.73 -23.46
C ALA A 33 17.72 -53.46 -24.67
N VAL A 34 18.28 -53.28 -25.87
CA VAL A 34 17.48 -53.14 -27.10
C VAL A 34 16.87 -54.48 -27.55
N GLU A 35 17.55 -55.61 -27.34
CA GLU A 35 16.98 -56.93 -27.62
C GLU A 35 15.78 -57.24 -26.71
N GLN A 36 15.86 -56.87 -25.43
CA GLN A 36 14.75 -56.98 -24.48
C GLN A 36 13.54 -56.12 -24.86
N LEU A 37 13.72 -55.12 -25.74
CA LEU A 37 12.63 -54.30 -26.27
C LEU A 37 11.81 -55.03 -27.35
N ALA A 38 12.35 -56.06 -28.01
CA ALA A 38 11.73 -56.71 -29.16
C ALA A 38 10.27 -57.17 -28.94
N PRO A 39 9.86 -57.72 -27.78
CA PRO A 39 8.47 -58.08 -27.52
C PRO A 39 7.51 -56.88 -27.50
N LEU A 40 8.02 -55.67 -27.24
CA LEU A 40 7.25 -54.44 -27.14
C LEU A 40 7.19 -53.68 -28.48
N GLU A 41 8.11 -53.95 -29.41
CA GLU A 41 8.15 -53.26 -30.71
C GLU A 41 6.88 -53.50 -31.55
N GLN A 42 6.25 -54.67 -31.42
CA GLN A 42 5.00 -54.99 -32.10
C GLN A 42 3.78 -54.30 -31.47
N ALA A 43 3.90 -53.80 -30.24
CA ALA A 43 2.79 -53.19 -29.51
C ALA A 43 2.56 -51.71 -29.91
N SER A 44 3.56 -51.04 -30.49
CA SER A 44 3.42 -49.64 -30.93
C SER A 44 4.48 -49.25 -31.98
N PRO A 45 4.11 -48.51 -33.04
CA PRO A 45 5.07 -47.96 -34.00
C PRO A 45 6.16 -47.10 -33.35
N ILE A 46 5.83 -46.43 -32.24
CA ILE A 46 6.79 -45.61 -31.48
C ILE A 46 7.83 -46.49 -30.79
N PHE A 47 7.44 -47.67 -30.30
CA PHE A 47 8.35 -48.62 -29.65
C PHE A 47 9.28 -49.28 -30.67
N ALA A 48 8.73 -49.66 -31.83
CA ALA A 48 9.53 -50.08 -32.97
C ALA A 48 10.54 -49.00 -33.39
N LYS A 49 10.15 -47.72 -33.37
CA LYS A 49 11.03 -46.61 -33.71
C LYS A 49 12.18 -46.43 -32.72
N ILE A 50 11.92 -46.57 -31.42
CA ILE A 50 12.96 -46.55 -30.38
C ILE A 50 13.98 -47.68 -30.58
N GLY A 51 13.50 -48.90 -30.85
CA GLY A 51 14.35 -50.04 -31.14
C GLY A 51 15.19 -49.84 -32.40
N GLN A 52 14.59 -49.30 -33.46
CA GLN A 52 15.28 -48.98 -34.71
C GLN A 52 16.39 -47.94 -34.48
N LEU A 53 16.09 -46.81 -33.82
CA LEU A 53 17.06 -45.75 -33.56
C LEU A 53 18.24 -46.25 -32.71
N THR A 54 17.95 -47.06 -31.69
CA THR A 54 18.99 -47.67 -30.84
C THR A 54 19.88 -48.63 -31.64
N ARG A 55 19.29 -49.47 -32.50
CA ARG A 55 20.07 -50.38 -33.39
C ARG A 55 20.91 -49.61 -34.40
N ASN A 56 20.38 -48.51 -34.96
CA ASN A 56 21.13 -47.64 -35.87
C ASN A 56 22.32 -46.99 -35.16
N ALA A 57 22.15 -46.55 -33.90
CA ALA A 57 23.25 -46.00 -33.12
C ALA A 57 24.38 -47.04 -32.90
N LEU A 58 24.02 -48.31 -32.70
CA LEU A 58 24.96 -49.43 -32.50
C LEU A 58 25.61 -49.96 -33.80
N ALA A 59 25.18 -49.51 -34.98
CA ALA A 59 25.68 -50.01 -36.25
C ALA A 59 27.12 -49.50 -36.52
N PRO A 60 28.05 -50.38 -36.94
CA PRO A 60 29.46 -50.03 -37.13
C PRO A 60 29.70 -49.01 -38.25
N ASP A 61 28.75 -48.87 -39.18
CA ASP A 61 28.74 -47.97 -40.33
C ASP A 61 27.81 -46.76 -40.14
N CYS A 62 27.35 -46.50 -38.91
CA CYS A 62 26.48 -45.37 -38.61
C CYS A 62 27.20 -44.03 -38.88
N PRO A 63 26.72 -43.18 -39.81
CA PRO A 63 27.38 -41.91 -40.15
C PRO A 63 27.34 -40.88 -39.01
N ASP A 64 26.30 -40.93 -38.17
CA ASP A 64 26.13 -40.07 -36.99
C ASP A 64 25.63 -40.87 -35.78
N PRO A 65 26.52 -41.60 -35.09
CA PRO A 65 26.16 -42.38 -33.91
C PRO A 65 25.68 -41.50 -32.75
N ALA A 66 26.13 -40.24 -32.69
CA ALA A 66 25.76 -39.30 -31.64
C ALA A 66 24.33 -38.78 -31.81
N GLY A 67 23.96 -38.35 -33.02
CA GLY A 67 22.58 -37.99 -33.36
C GLY A 67 21.62 -39.16 -33.16
N ALA A 68 21.97 -40.35 -33.66
CA ALA A 68 21.12 -41.54 -33.51
C ALA A 68 20.92 -41.95 -32.03
N LEU A 69 21.95 -41.83 -31.19
CA LEU A 69 21.87 -42.06 -29.75
C LEU A 69 20.95 -41.05 -29.07
N LEU A 70 21.09 -39.76 -29.40
CA LEU A 70 20.27 -38.69 -28.81
C LEU A 70 18.80 -38.79 -29.24
N ASP A 71 18.53 -39.17 -30.49
CA ASP A 71 17.17 -39.41 -30.98
C ASP A 71 16.52 -40.60 -30.24
N ALA A 72 17.26 -41.69 -30.07
CA ALA A 72 16.79 -42.86 -29.31
C ALA A 72 16.51 -42.51 -27.85
N LEU A 73 17.41 -41.78 -27.20
CA LEU A 73 17.27 -41.35 -25.80
C LEU A 73 16.08 -40.42 -25.63
N SER A 74 15.96 -39.40 -26.50
CA SER A 74 14.89 -38.40 -26.43
C SER A 74 13.51 -39.03 -26.63
N LEU A 75 13.38 -39.93 -27.59
CA LEU A 75 12.11 -40.62 -27.84
C LEU A 75 11.75 -41.60 -26.70
N THR A 76 12.75 -42.27 -26.13
CA THR A 76 12.56 -43.14 -24.95
C THR A 76 12.10 -42.33 -23.74
N ASP A 77 12.72 -41.18 -23.47
CA ASP A 77 12.31 -40.28 -22.38
C ASP A 77 10.89 -39.72 -22.62
N ALA A 78 10.55 -39.33 -23.85
CA ALA A 78 9.20 -38.87 -24.20
C ALA A 78 8.13 -39.94 -23.93
N VAL A 79 8.40 -41.21 -24.26
CA VAL A 79 7.50 -42.34 -23.97
C VAL A 79 7.34 -42.54 -22.46
N LEU A 80 8.44 -42.55 -21.71
CA LEU A 80 8.40 -42.75 -20.26
C LEU A 80 7.70 -41.59 -19.53
N CYS A 81 7.86 -40.36 -20.01
CA CYS A 81 7.15 -39.18 -19.48
C CYS A 81 5.64 -39.23 -19.75
N THR A 82 5.21 -39.79 -20.88
CA THR A 82 3.79 -39.81 -21.29
C THR A 82 3.03 -41.07 -20.86
N GLN A 83 3.72 -42.19 -20.63
CA GLN A 83 3.13 -43.46 -20.19
C GLN A 83 3.20 -43.67 -18.67
N GLY A 84 3.63 -42.66 -17.90
CA GLY A 84 3.54 -42.66 -16.45
C GLY A 84 2.07 -42.75 -16.01
N ALA A 85 1.65 -43.89 -15.49
CA ALA A 85 0.30 -44.07 -14.97
C ALA A 85 0.13 -43.20 -13.71
N VAL A 86 -0.69 -42.14 -13.80
CA VAL A 86 -1.17 -41.35 -12.65
C VAL A 86 -2.57 -41.80 -12.17
N SER A 87 -3.00 -43.00 -12.57
CA SER A 87 -4.27 -43.58 -12.13
C SER A 87 -4.16 -44.10 -10.70
N VAL A 88 -4.90 -43.50 -9.78
CA VAL A 88 -5.09 -44.04 -8.42
C VAL A 88 -6.10 -45.19 -8.51
N SER A 89 -5.85 -46.30 -7.80
CA SER A 89 -6.73 -47.49 -7.81
C SER A 89 -8.05 -47.30 -7.06
N GLN A 90 -8.22 -46.15 -6.40
CA GLN A 90 -9.39 -45.84 -5.57
C GLN A 90 -10.45 -45.09 -6.39
N PRO A 91 -11.75 -45.28 -6.08
CA PRO A 91 -12.82 -44.46 -6.65
C PRO A 91 -12.55 -42.98 -6.39
N LEU A 92 -12.59 -42.16 -7.44
CA LEU A 92 -12.47 -40.72 -7.29
C LEU A 92 -13.70 -40.19 -6.55
N THR A 93 -13.48 -39.47 -5.46
CA THR A 93 -14.53 -38.71 -4.77
C THR A 93 -14.50 -37.26 -5.22
N PRO A 94 -15.67 -36.60 -5.35
CA PRO A 94 -15.72 -35.17 -5.54
C PRO A 94 -14.95 -34.46 -4.42
N LEU A 95 -14.14 -33.47 -4.79
CA LEU A 95 -13.54 -32.57 -3.81
C LEU A 95 -14.67 -31.84 -3.08
N GLU A 96 -14.69 -31.92 -1.76
CA GLU A 96 -15.62 -31.13 -0.95
C GLU A 96 -15.36 -29.64 -1.20
N THR A 97 -16.34 -28.95 -1.77
CA THR A 97 -16.30 -27.51 -1.91
C THR A 97 -16.44 -26.91 -0.52
N LYS A 98 -15.37 -26.29 0.00
CA LYS A 98 -15.40 -25.71 1.34
C LYS A 98 -16.26 -24.44 1.47
N GLY A 99 -16.92 -24.01 0.39
CA GLY A 99 -17.74 -22.79 0.37
C GLY A 99 -16.93 -21.51 0.12
N TRP A 100 -15.60 -21.62 -0.07
CA TRP A 100 -14.74 -20.51 -0.48
C TRP A 100 -13.76 -20.95 -1.57
N GLY A 101 -13.42 -20.01 -2.45
CA GLY A 101 -12.51 -20.23 -3.56
C GLY A 101 -13.02 -21.24 -4.58
N LYS A 102 -12.17 -21.55 -5.56
CA LYS A 102 -12.42 -22.55 -6.60
C LYS A 102 -11.19 -23.41 -6.82
N ALA A 103 -11.32 -24.51 -7.55
CA ALA A 103 -10.16 -25.25 -8.02
C ALA A 103 -9.59 -24.56 -9.27
N VAL A 104 -8.31 -24.16 -9.23
CA VAL A 104 -7.62 -23.58 -10.39
C VAL A 104 -6.83 -24.69 -11.10
N THR A 105 -7.19 -24.98 -12.35
CA THR A 105 -6.76 -26.22 -13.05
C THR A 105 -5.48 -26.11 -13.88
N MET A 106 -4.80 -24.95 -13.89
CA MET A 106 -3.54 -24.72 -14.60
C MET A 106 -2.50 -24.04 -13.70
N ALA A 107 -2.35 -24.54 -12.49
CA ALA A 107 -1.47 -23.98 -11.49
C ALA A 107 -0.27 -24.92 -11.26
N PRO A 108 0.91 -24.66 -11.85
CA PRO A 108 2.08 -25.52 -11.72
C PRO A 108 2.47 -25.70 -10.26
N TYR A 109 2.81 -26.93 -9.85
CA TYR A 109 3.23 -27.20 -8.48
C TYR A 109 4.46 -26.38 -8.06
N SER A 110 5.37 -26.12 -9.00
CA SER A 110 6.55 -25.27 -8.81
C SER A 110 6.20 -23.81 -8.48
N LEU A 111 4.99 -23.35 -8.79
CA LEU A 111 4.49 -22.01 -8.46
C LEU A 111 3.61 -22.05 -7.21
N LEU A 112 2.70 -23.02 -7.11
CA LEU A 112 1.79 -23.16 -5.97
C LEU A 112 2.51 -23.51 -4.66
N SER A 113 3.44 -24.46 -4.68
CA SER A 113 4.07 -24.94 -3.45
C SER A 113 4.90 -23.85 -2.75
N PRO A 114 5.75 -23.08 -3.46
CA PRO A 114 6.43 -21.94 -2.85
C PRO A 114 5.47 -20.85 -2.36
N LEU A 115 4.42 -20.53 -3.13
CA LEU A 115 3.42 -19.54 -2.73
C LEU A 115 2.66 -19.96 -1.46
N GLN A 116 2.18 -21.20 -1.41
CA GLN A 116 1.49 -21.73 -0.24
C GLN A 116 2.40 -21.75 0.98
N GLY A 117 3.64 -22.22 0.84
CA GLY A 117 4.62 -22.22 1.93
C GLY A 117 4.92 -20.81 2.45
N ALA A 118 5.04 -19.85 1.54
CA ALA A 118 5.22 -18.43 1.85
C ALA A 118 4.04 -17.85 2.65
N LEU A 119 2.80 -18.18 2.26
CA LEU A 119 1.59 -17.69 2.93
C LEU A 119 1.35 -18.35 4.30
N GLU A 120 1.60 -19.66 4.42
CA GLU A 120 1.38 -20.42 5.66
C GLU A 120 2.43 -20.11 6.73
N ASN A 121 3.68 -19.84 6.34
CA ASN A 121 4.78 -19.56 7.25
C ASN A 121 5.54 -18.28 6.83
N PRO A 122 4.94 -17.08 7.02
CA PRO A 122 5.55 -15.84 6.58
C PRO A 122 6.88 -15.56 7.30
N ALA A 123 7.99 -15.66 6.58
CA ALA A 123 9.34 -15.34 7.04
C ALA A 123 9.92 -14.12 6.31
N SER A 124 11.12 -13.67 6.70
CA SER A 124 11.85 -12.63 5.94
C SER A 124 12.07 -13.08 4.49
N GLY A 125 11.76 -12.21 3.51
CA GLY A 125 11.85 -12.52 2.07
C GLY A 125 10.57 -13.03 1.42
N THR A 126 9.55 -13.39 2.21
CA THR A 126 8.24 -13.90 1.73
C THR A 126 7.45 -12.85 0.93
N TYR A 127 7.59 -11.57 1.29
CA TYR A 127 6.82 -10.47 0.68
C TYR A 127 6.97 -10.44 -0.85
N GLY A 128 8.20 -10.53 -1.36
CA GLY A 128 8.46 -10.49 -2.79
C GLY A 128 7.83 -11.67 -3.53
N ILE A 129 7.82 -12.87 -2.95
CA ILE A 129 7.22 -14.06 -3.56
C ILE A 129 5.70 -13.88 -3.66
N VAL A 130 5.06 -13.47 -2.56
CA VAL A 130 3.60 -13.34 -2.50
C VAL A 130 3.11 -12.21 -3.39
N VAL A 131 3.71 -11.03 -3.30
CA VAL A 131 3.28 -9.86 -4.09
C VAL A 131 3.54 -10.09 -5.58
N ASN A 132 4.72 -10.60 -5.96
CA ASN A 132 4.99 -10.93 -7.36
C ASN A 132 4.00 -11.98 -7.89
N ALA A 133 3.67 -13.00 -7.10
CA ALA A 133 2.66 -13.98 -7.50
C ALA A 133 1.26 -13.36 -7.65
N HIS A 134 0.89 -12.41 -6.78
CA HIS A 134 -0.37 -11.69 -6.92
C HIS A 134 -0.41 -10.82 -8.18
N GLU A 135 0.69 -10.12 -8.49
CA GLU A 135 0.79 -9.25 -9.66
C GLU A 135 0.85 -10.01 -10.99
N THR A 136 1.55 -11.15 -11.02
CA THR A 136 1.79 -11.93 -12.24
C THR A 136 0.81 -13.09 -12.45
N HIS A 137 0.23 -13.60 -11.36
CA HIS A 137 -0.66 -14.76 -11.34
C HIS A 137 -1.84 -14.58 -10.35
N PRO A 138 -2.64 -13.51 -10.48
CA PRO A 138 -3.75 -13.21 -9.56
C PRO A 138 -4.80 -14.33 -9.50
N GLU A 139 -4.95 -15.11 -10.57
CA GLU A 139 -5.88 -16.24 -10.62
C GLU A 139 -5.60 -17.31 -9.54
N LEU A 140 -4.35 -17.44 -9.09
CA LEU A 140 -3.96 -18.41 -8.06
C LEU A 140 -4.55 -18.07 -6.70
N PHE A 141 -4.80 -16.80 -6.42
CA PHE A 141 -5.40 -16.34 -5.17
C PHE A 141 -6.89 -16.68 -5.08
N GLN A 142 -7.50 -17.12 -6.19
CA GLN A 142 -8.84 -17.69 -6.20
C GLN A 142 -8.86 -19.19 -5.86
N ASP A 143 -7.70 -19.85 -5.80
CA ASP A 143 -7.61 -21.27 -5.43
C ASP A 143 -7.94 -21.48 -3.95
N TYR A 144 -8.81 -22.46 -3.65
CA TYR A 144 -9.27 -22.71 -2.28
C TYR A 144 -8.13 -23.02 -1.29
N ARG A 145 -7.01 -23.61 -1.76
CA ARG A 145 -5.82 -23.91 -0.93
C ARG A 145 -5.07 -22.62 -0.60
N ILE A 146 -4.91 -21.76 -1.59
CA ILE A 146 -4.22 -20.48 -1.44
C ILE A 146 -5.05 -19.55 -0.56
N LYS A 147 -6.38 -19.50 -0.68
CA LYS A 147 -7.23 -18.71 0.22
C LYS A 147 -7.07 -19.09 1.70
N ALA A 148 -7.07 -20.40 1.98
CA ALA A 148 -6.85 -20.88 3.35
C ALA A 148 -5.47 -20.49 3.89
N ALA A 149 -4.42 -20.56 3.07
CA ALA A 149 -3.07 -20.12 3.43
C ALA A 149 -3.00 -18.59 3.61
N LEU A 150 -3.70 -17.82 2.76
CA LEU A 150 -3.74 -16.37 2.77
C LEU A 150 -4.33 -15.83 4.08
N VAL A 151 -5.37 -16.47 4.62
CA VAL A 151 -5.92 -16.10 5.92
C VAL A 151 -4.89 -16.26 7.06
N LYS A 152 -4.04 -17.29 7.01
CA LYS A 152 -2.94 -17.44 8.00
C LYS A 152 -1.91 -16.32 7.89
N THR A 153 -1.73 -15.75 6.70
CA THR A 153 -0.83 -14.60 6.47
C THR A 153 -1.26 -13.34 7.23
N LEU A 154 -2.53 -13.25 7.67
CA LEU A 154 -2.95 -12.21 8.63
C LEU A 154 -2.15 -12.27 9.94
N GLY A 155 -1.55 -13.42 10.28
CA GLY A 155 -0.64 -13.58 11.42
C GLY A 155 0.80 -13.11 11.18
N ALA A 156 1.15 -12.66 9.96
CA ALA A 156 2.52 -12.26 9.64
C ALA A 156 3.03 -11.13 10.55
N SER A 157 4.29 -11.25 10.96
CA SER A 157 4.98 -10.28 11.81
C SER A 157 5.22 -8.94 11.08
N TYR A 158 5.46 -8.99 9.77
CA TYR A 158 5.58 -7.80 8.94
C TYR A 158 4.20 -7.21 8.62
N GLY A 159 4.01 -5.94 8.99
CA GLY A 159 2.72 -5.26 8.90
C GLY A 159 2.16 -5.17 7.49
N SER A 160 2.99 -4.87 6.48
CA SER A 160 2.51 -4.65 5.11
C SER A 160 1.92 -5.91 4.50
N LEU A 161 2.60 -7.06 4.59
CA LEU A 161 2.11 -8.31 3.99
C LEU A 161 0.73 -8.72 4.55
N ALA A 162 0.54 -8.54 5.85
CA ALA A 162 -0.75 -8.84 6.46
C ALA A 162 -1.84 -7.82 6.09
N ASN A 163 -1.47 -6.57 5.79
CA ASN A 163 -2.42 -5.58 5.29
C ASN A 163 -2.82 -5.90 3.84
N GLU A 164 -1.86 -6.21 2.96
CA GLU A 164 -2.14 -6.67 1.59
C GLU A 164 -3.06 -7.90 1.59
N ALA A 165 -2.75 -8.91 2.43
CA ALA A 165 -3.60 -10.08 2.58
C ALA A 165 -5.01 -9.72 3.06
N ALA A 166 -5.15 -8.78 4.00
CA ALA A 166 -6.45 -8.31 4.48
C ALA A 166 -7.24 -7.59 3.38
N ASP A 167 -6.58 -6.80 2.53
CA ASP A 167 -7.18 -6.13 1.38
C ASP A 167 -7.67 -7.16 0.35
N TRP A 168 -6.83 -8.11 -0.05
CA TRP A 168 -7.20 -9.14 -1.03
C TRP A 168 -8.30 -10.08 -0.53
N ILE A 169 -8.31 -10.44 0.76
CA ILE A 169 -9.42 -11.22 1.33
C ILE A 169 -10.72 -10.39 1.35
N ALA A 170 -10.64 -9.08 1.58
CA ALA A 170 -11.82 -8.21 1.60
C ALA A 170 -12.47 -8.04 0.21
N GLU A 171 -11.69 -8.16 -0.87
CA GLU A 171 -12.21 -8.14 -2.25
C GLU A 171 -13.20 -9.27 -2.55
N ASP A 172 -13.10 -10.40 -1.83
CA ASP A 172 -14.04 -11.52 -1.95
C ASP A 172 -15.43 -11.23 -1.33
N GLY A 173 -15.57 -10.12 -0.59
CA GLY A 173 -16.81 -9.74 0.08
C GLY A 173 -17.32 -10.83 1.04
N GLU A 174 -18.66 -10.98 1.13
CA GLU A 174 -19.29 -11.88 2.10
C GLU A 174 -18.89 -13.36 1.94
N ALA A 175 -18.42 -13.76 0.75
CA ALA A 175 -17.94 -15.12 0.49
C ALA A 175 -16.69 -15.49 1.31
N ALA A 176 -15.92 -14.51 1.81
CA ALA A 176 -14.78 -14.75 2.70
C ALA A 176 -15.18 -15.02 4.15
N ILE A 177 -16.39 -14.64 4.58
CA ILE A 177 -16.79 -14.70 6.00
C ILE A 177 -16.72 -16.13 6.57
N PRO A 178 -17.23 -17.18 5.90
CA PRO A 178 -17.12 -18.55 6.42
C PRO A 178 -15.67 -18.97 6.65
N LEU A 179 -14.76 -18.61 5.73
CA LEU A 179 -13.34 -18.90 5.83
C LEU A 179 -12.67 -18.13 6.98
N LEU A 180 -12.99 -16.86 7.15
CA LEU A 180 -12.45 -16.03 8.24
C LEU A 180 -12.88 -16.54 9.62
N LYS A 181 -14.13 -17.02 9.73
CA LYS A 181 -14.69 -17.64 10.94
C LYS A 181 -14.22 -19.08 11.17
N GLN A 182 -13.71 -19.74 10.13
CA GLN A 182 -13.23 -21.12 10.25
C GLN A 182 -12.09 -21.18 11.27
N ASP A 183 -12.24 -22.06 12.27
CA ASP A 183 -11.28 -22.25 13.36
C ASP A 183 -10.97 -20.96 14.14
N PHE A 184 -11.90 -19.98 14.14
CA PHE A 184 -11.72 -18.73 14.84
C PHE A 184 -11.57 -18.96 16.35
N ASN A 185 -10.43 -18.53 16.89
CA ASN A 185 -10.12 -18.68 18.29
C ASN A 185 -10.14 -17.30 18.98
N PRO A 186 -11.16 -16.98 19.80
CA PRO A 186 -11.20 -15.70 20.51
C PRO A 186 -10.04 -15.55 21.49
N ALA A 187 -9.47 -16.65 22.01
CA ALA A 187 -8.28 -16.64 22.86
C ALA A 187 -6.95 -16.54 22.08
N GLY A 188 -7.01 -16.38 20.75
CA GLY A 188 -5.84 -16.29 19.88
C GLY A 188 -5.10 -14.95 19.97
N LYS A 189 -4.23 -14.73 18.98
CA LYS A 189 -3.33 -13.58 18.89
C LYS A 189 -3.74 -12.63 17.75
N ARG A 190 -2.82 -11.75 17.33
CA ARG A 190 -2.94 -10.79 16.22
C ARG A 190 -3.62 -11.30 14.95
N GLU A 191 -3.41 -12.54 14.52
CA GLU A 191 -4.12 -13.12 13.36
C GLU A 191 -5.64 -13.06 13.55
N MET A 192 -6.11 -13.48 14.72
CA MET A 192 -7.54 -13.52 15.05
C MET A 192 -8.11 -12.10 15.16
N ALA A 193 -7.35 -11.16 15.73
CA ALA A 193 -7.74 -9.75 15.75
C ALA A 193 -7.93 -9.19 14.31
N ARG A 194 -7.01 -9.52 13.40
CA ARG A 194 -7.11 -9.12 11.98
C ARG A 194 -8.27 -9.81 11.25
N ARG A 195 -8.56 -11.08 11.54
CA ARG A 195 -9.76 -11.74 11.01
C ARG A 195 -11.03 -10.98 11.41
N VAL A 196 -11.14 -10.54 12.67
CA VAL A 196 -12.27 -9.68 13.12
C VAL A 196 -12.31 -8.38 12.32
N GLN A 197 -11.18 -7.71 12.11
CA GLN A 197 -11.11 -6.47 11.33
C GLN A 197 -11.55 -6.66 9.87
N VAL A 198 -11.21 -7.79 9.25
CA VAL A 198 -11.64 -8.11 7.88
C VAL A 198 -13.14 -8.43 7.84
N ILE A 199 -13.66 -9.23 8.78
CA ILE A 199 -15.10 -9.51 8.90
C ILE A 199 -15.88 -8.20 9.10
N ASP A 200 -15.39 -7.33 9.98
CA ASP A 200 -15.95 -6.01 10.26
C ASP A 200 -16.00 -5.10 9.03
N ARG A 201 -14.93 -5.08 8.22
CA ARG A 201 -14.90 -4.33 6.96
C ARG A 201 -15.89 -4.87 5.93
N ILE A 202 -16.07 -6.19 5.85
CA ILE A 202 -16.93 -6.85 4.86
C ILE A 202 -18.42 -6.76 5.25
N ALA A 203 -18.74 -7.10 6.50
CA ALA A 203 -20.11 -7.37 6.94
C ALA A 203 -20.65 -6.33 7.93
N GLY A 204 -19.76 -5.58 8.58
CA GLY A 204 -20.09 -4.62 9.63
C GLY A 204 -21.11 -5.17 10.63
N GLY A 205 -22.18 -4.41 10.86
CA GLY A 205 -23.22 -4.76 11.83
C GLY A 205 -24.05 -6.01 11.52
N LYS A 206 -23.91 -6.64 10.34
CA LYS A 206 -24.56 -7.93 10.05
C LYS A 206 -24.03 -9.05 10.93
N GLU A 207 -22.81 -8.91 11.43
CA GLU A 207 -22.12 -9.91 12.25
C GLU A 207 -22.10 -9.53 13.74
N ASN A 208 -23.03 -8.68 14.17
CA ASN A 208 -23.08 -8.18 15.55
C ASN A 208 -23.20 -9.28 16.59
N ASP A 209 -24.06 -10.29 16.34
CA ASP A 209 -24.26 -11.41 17.25
C ASP A 209 -22.97 -12.21 17.44
N PHE A 210 -22.23 -12.44 16.35
CA PHE A 210 -20.92 -13.07 16.41
C PHE A 210 -19.96 -12.23 17.27
N TYR A 211 -19.89 -10.91 17.09
CA TYR A 211 -19.02 -10.05 17.90
C TYR A 211 -19.35 -10.14 19.39
N LEU A 212 -20.63 -9.99 19.75
CA LEU A 212 -21.11 -10.07 21.13
C LEU A 212 -20.83 -11.44 21.77
N GLU A 213 -21.04 -12.54 21.02
CA GLU A 213 -20.80 -13.89 21.49
C GLU A 213 -19.30 -14.17 21.77
N GLN A 214 -18.41 -13.61 20.94
CA GLN A 214 -16.96 -13.84 21.07
C GLN A 214 -16.31 -12.97 22.15
N ILE A 215 -16.85 -11.78 22.45
CA ILE A 215 -16.25 -10.84 23.42
C ILE A 215 -15.95 -11.55 24.76
N PRO A 216 -16.88 -12.23 25.47
CA PRO A 216 -16.58 -12.84 26.77
C PRO A 216 -15.41 -13.84 26.77
N LYS A 217 -15.13 -14.47 25.61
CA LYS A 217 -14.10 -15.50 25.43
C LYS A 217 -12.77 -14.93 24.93
N ALA A 218 -12.73 -13.63 24.59
CA ALA A 218 -11.64 -13.03 23.84
C ALA A 218 -10.40 -12.68 24.69
N SER A 219 -9.22 -12.96 24.14
CA SER A 219 -7.93 -12.54 24.70
C SER A 219 -7.77 -11.02 24.62
N LYS A 220 -6.80 -10.47 25.38
CA LYS A 220 -6.46 -9.04 25.31
C LYS A 220 -6.05 -8.54 23.91
N GLU A 221 -5.61 -9.43 23.02
CA GLU A 221 -5.21 -9.07 21.65
C GLU A 221 -6.40 -9.02 20.68
N VAL A 222 -7.40 -9.89 20.87
CA VAL A 222 -8.58 -9.99 19.97
C VAL A 222 -9.72 -9.09 20.43
N ARG A 223 -9.86 -8.94 21.75
CA ARG A 223 -10.97 -8.23 22.39
C ARG A 223 -11.16 -6.78 21.91
N PRO A 224 -10.10 -5.95 21.72
CA PRO A 224 -10.29 -4.60 21.20
C PRO A 224 -10.93 -4.56 19.80
N ALA A 225 -10.54 -5.47 18.90
CA ALA A 225 -11.11 -5.52 17.55
C ALA A 225 -12.60 -5.88 17.57
N LEU A 226 -13.01 -6.80 18.45
CA LEU A 226 -14.42 -7.16 18.63
C LEU A 226 -15.24 -6.00 19.20
N ILE A 227 -14.71 -5.30 20.22
CA ILE A 227 -15.39 -4.13 20.79
C ILE A 227 -15.54 -3.03 19.73
N TYR A 228 -14.52 -2.79 18.91
CA TYR A 228 -14.58 -1.81 17.82
C TYR A 228 -15.67 -2.14 16.79
N ALA A 229 -15.88 -3.42 16.49
CA ALA A 229 -16.91 -3.88 15.56
C ALA A 229 -18.35 -3.61 16.06
N LEU A 230 -18.55 -3.34 17.35
CA LEU A 230 -19.87 -2.98 17.90
C LEU A 230 -20.38 -1.61 17.45
N ARG A 231 -19.55 -0.78 16.79
CA ARG A 231 -19.92 0.57 16.33
C ARG A 231 -21.07 0.63 15.32
N HIS A 232 -21.37 -0.49 14.68
CA HIS A 232 -22.35 -0.54 13.59
C HIS A 232 -23.81 -0.61 14.04
N LYS A 233 -24.07 -0.81 15.34
CA LYS A 233 -25.42 -0.94 15.90
C LYS A 233 -25.59 -0.06 17.13
N GLU A 234 -26.58 0.82 17.07
CA GLU A 234 -26.95 1.72 18.18
C GLU A 234 -27.35 0.96 19.45
N GLU A 235 -27.95 -0.22 19.29
CA GLU A 235 -28.37 -1.12 20.39
C GLU A 235 -27.19 -1.55 21.29
N ASN A 236 -25.94 -1.46 20.82
CA ASN A 236 -24.77 -1.83 21.61
C ASN A 236 -24.36 -0.75 22.64
N THR A 237 -25.05 0.39 22.71
CA THR A 237 -24.65 1.54 23.55
C THR A 237 -24.57 1.18 25.03
N GLU A 238 -25.59 0.52 25.57
CA GLU A 238 -25.58 0.05 26.96
C GLU A 238 -24.41 -0.92 27.22
N LYS A 239 -24.15 -1.83 26.26
CA LYS A 239 -23.04 -2.77 26.36
C LYS A 239 -21.68 -2.08 26.36
N LEU A 240 -21.50 -1.05 25.54
CA LEU A 240 -20.28 -0.24 25.52
C LEU A 240 -20.09 0.52 26.84
N MET A 241 -21.17 1.05 27.42
CA MET A 241 -21.14 1.70 28.74
C MET A 241 -20.73 0.72 29.85
N GLU A 242 -21.26 -0.51 29.83
CA GLU A 242 -20.84 -1.60 30.72
C GLU A 242 -19.34 -1.90 30.56
N LEU A 243 -18.87 -2.08 29.32
CA LEU A 243 -17.47 -2.36 29.01
C LEU A 243 -16.52 -1.26 29.52
N VAL A 244 -16.89 0.03 29.45
CA VAL A 244 -16.07 1.10 30.03
C VAL A 244 -15.86 0.94 31.54
N GLN A 245 -16.81 0.32 32.25
CA GLN A 245 -16.71 0.10 33.69
C GLN A 245 -15.85 -1.12 34.03
N THR A 246 -15.97 -2.20 33.26
CA THR A 246 -15.36 -3.51 33.56
C THR A 246 -13.98 -3.68 32.92
N GLU A 247 -13.73 -3.07 31.77
CA GLU A 247 -12.50 -3.25 30.99
C GLU A 247 -11.32 -2.40 31.49
N LYS A 248 -10.13 -2.76 31.02
CA LYS A 248 -8.87 -2.02 31.19
C LYS A 248 -8.09 -1.97 29.86
N GLY A 249 -7.06 -1.12 29.79
CA GLY A 249 -6.17 -1.04 28.63
C GLY A 249 -6.91 -0.77 27.32
N ASP A 250 -6.45 -1.39 26.23
CA ASP A 250 -6.94 -1.13 24.87
C ASP A 250 -8.43 -1.42 24.68
N SER A 251 -8.98 -2.41 25.40
CA SER A 251 -10.42 -2.71 25.34
C SER A 251 -11.28 -1.58 25.91
N LYS A 252 -10.83 -0.98 27.03
CA LYS A 252 -11.48 0.21 27.60
C LYS A 252 -11.29 1.43 26.71
N THR A 253 -10.09 1.63 26.19
CA THR A 253 -9.79 2.70 25.23
C THR A 253 -10.73 2.63 24.03
N GLN A 254 -10.98 1.41 23.52
CA GLN A 254 -11.87 1.21 22.39
C GLN A 254 -13.33 1.55 22.71
N ALA A 255 -13.84 1.09 23.85
CA ALA A 255 -15.20 1.39 24.28
C ALA A 255 -15.40 2.89 24.54
N LEU A 256 -14.43 3.56 25.17
CA LEU A 256 -14.44 5.02 25.38
C LEU A 256 -14.43 5.78 24.05
N TRP A 257 -13.59 5.36 23.10
CA TRP A 257 -13.55 5.96 21.77
C TRP A 257 -14.91 5.82 21.08
N LEU A 258 -15.55 4.65 21.12
CA LEU A 258 -16.88 4.50 20.52
C LEU A 258 -17.94 5.39 21.17
N LEU A 259 -18.01 5.43 22.50
CA LEU A 259 -19.00 6.24 23.22
C LEU A 259 -18.82 7.75 22.99
N THR A 260 -17.58 8.23 22.96
CA THR A 260 -17.28 9.66 22.72
C THR A 260 -17.64 10.12 21.31
N GLY A 261 -17.75 9.21 20.35
CA GLY A 261 -18.23 9.51 19.00
C GLY A 261 -19.77 9.61 18.89
N LYS A 262 -20.51 9.28 19.95
CA LYS A 262 -21.98 9.27 19.91
C LYS A 262 -22.56 10.62 20.30
N ASP A 263 -23.60 11.03 19.59
CA ASP A 263 -24.43 12.18 19.94
C ASP A 263 -25.65 11.71 20.76
N ASP A 264 -25.38 11.28 21.99
CA ASP A 264 -26.38 10.69 22.90
C ASP A 264 -26.29 11.35 24.29
N PRO A 265 -27.37 12.01 24.77
CA PRO A 265 -27.39 12.66 26.08
C PRO A 265 -27.09 11.74 27.26
N GLU A 266 -27.54 10.48 27.24
CA GLU A 266 -27.30 9.52 28.32
C GLU A 266 -25.82 9.12 28.37
N VAL A 267 -25.21 8.95 27.19
CA VAL A 267 -23.77 8.70 27.06
C VAL A 267 -22.97 9.89 27.59
N TRP A 268 -23.33 11.12 27.24
CA TRP A 268 -22.64 12.31 27.72
C TRP A 268 -22.86 12.60 29.20
N ALA A 269 -24.01 12.24 29.77
CA ALA A 269 -24.22 12.24 31.22
C ALA A 269 -23.25 11.26 31.91
N PHE A 270 -23.16 10.03 31.40
CA PHE A 270 -22.24 9.01 31.91
C PHE A 270 -20.77 9.41 31.79
N LEU A 271 -20.36 9.98 30.64
CA LEU A 271 -18.99 10.41 30.40
C LEU A 271 -18.65 11.67 31.22
N GLY A 272 -19.58 12.62 31.35
CA GLY A 272 -19.38 13.89 32.05
C GLY A 272 -18.93 13.70 33.51
N ASP A 273 -19.56 12.78 34.25
CA ASP A 273 -19.15 12.46 35.62
C ASP A 273 -17.76 11.83 35.71
N ARG A 274 -17.32 11.13 34.66
CA ARG A 274 -15.97 10.57 34.58
C ARG A 274 -14.95 11.65 34.20
N PHE A 275 -15.30 12.59 33.33
CA PHE A 275 -14.46 13.74 32.98
C PHE A 275 -14.16 14.60 34.21
N LYS A 276 -15.13 14.85 35.09
CA LYS A 276 -14.90 15.56 36.36
C LYS A 276 -13.86 14.88 37.26
N LYS A 277 -13.81 13.55 37.25
CA LYS A 277 -12.92 12.75 38.13
C LYS A 277 -11.54 12.49 37.51
N LYS A 278 -11.47 12.31 36.18
CA LYS A 278 -10.27 11.84 35.47
C LYS A 278 -10.12 12.48 34.08
N PRO A 279 -10.03 13.82 33.99
CA PRO A 279 -10.01 14.52 32.70
C PRO A 279 -8.82 14.10 31.83
N GLU A 280 -7.63 13.97 32.42
CA GLU A 280 -6.40 13.61 31.72
C GLU A 280 -6.42 12.23 31.04
N GLN A 281 -7.25 11.30 31.54
CA GLN A 281 -7.41 9.97 30.94
C GLN A 281 -8.39 10.00 29.76
N LEU A 282 -9.28 11.00 29.71
CA LEU A 282 -10.41 11.03 28.79
C LEU A 282 -10.24 12.05 27.66
N LEU A 283 -9.45 13.10 27.86
CA LEU A 283 -9.13 14.11 26.84
C LEU A 283 -8.71 13.51 25.49
N PRO A 284 -7.85 12.48 25.41
CA PRO A 284 -7.45 11.91 24.11
C PRO A 284 -8.62 11.34 23.29
N HIS A 285 -9.72 10.95 23.95
CA HIS A 285 -10.91 10.41 23.27
C HIS A 285 -11.85 11.52 22.76
N LEU A 286 -11.56 12.80 23.00
CA LEU A 286 -12.36 13.87 22.42
C LEU A 286 -11.93 14.21 20.98
N ALA A 287 -10.77 13.72 20.51
CA ALA A 287 -10.21 14.07 19.21
C ALA A 287 -11.06 13.62 18.00
N HIS A 288 -11.99 12.68 18.16
CA HIS A 288 -12.91 12.27 17.07
C HIS A 288 -14.37 12.60 17.37
N ALA A 289 -14.67 13.10 18.58
CA ALA A 289 -16.01 13.54 18.95
C ALA A 289 -16.39 14.85 18.22
N SER A 290 -17.66 15.03 17.92
CA SER A 290 -18.22 16.23 17.29
C SER A 290 -19.43 16.84 18.01
N SER A 291 -19.94 16.18 19.06
CA SER A 291 -21.10 16.66 19.81
C SER A 291 -20.82 17.99 20.51
N LYS A 292 -21.88 18.74 20.80
CA LYS A 292 -21.81 20.02 21.51
C LYS A 292 -21.21 19.84 22.91
N GLU A 293 -21.61 18.80 23.62
CA GLU A 293 -21.16 18.43 24.97
C GLU A 293 -19.65 18.19 24.98
N SER A 294 -19.13 17.50 23.96
CA SER A 294 -17.68 17.29 23.80
C SER A 294 -16.92 18.61 23.66
N GLY A 295 -17.49 19.57 22.91
CA GLY A 295 -16.96 20.93 22.73
C GLY A 295 -16.97 21.72 24.02
N GLN A 296 -18.06 21.67 24.78
CA GLN A 296 -18.18 22.36 26.06
C GLN A 296 -17.18 21.85 27.09
N ILE A 297 -17.06 20.52 27.24
CA ILE A 297 -16.10 19.91 28.17
C ILE A 297 -14.66 20.27 27.78
N LEU A 298 -14.31 20.17 26.49
CA LEU A 298 -12.99 20.51 26.01
C LEU A 298 -12.67 22.00 26.22
N ALA A 299 -13.60 22.89 25.85
CA ALA A 299 -13.45 24.32 26.01
C ALA A 299 -13.25 24.68 27.48
N GLN A 300 -14.04 24.11 28.39
CA GLN A 300 -13.87 24.30 29.82
C GLN A 300 -12.45 23.90 30.28
N GLN A 301 -12.01 22.68 29.97
CA GLN A 301 -10.69 22.19 30.39
C GLN A 301 -9.53 23.01 29.82
N PHE A 302 -9.67 23.49 28.57
CA PHE A 302 -8.64 24.30 27.92
C PHE A 302 -8.64 25.73 28.50
N LEU A 303 -9.80 26.34 28.73
CA LEU A 303 -9.89 27.68 29.33
C LEU A 303 -9.36 27.70 30.76
N GLU A 304 -9.69 26.68 31.58
CA GLU A 304 -9.14 26.49 32.93
C GLU A 304 -7.60 26.34 32.88
N PHE A 305 -7.07 25.69 31.84
CA PHE A 305 -5.62 25.58 31.65
C PHE A 305 -4.96 26.92 31.29
N LEU A 306 -5.63 27.76 30.49
CA LEU A 306 -5.09 29.06 30.05
C LEU A 306 -5.18 30.14 31.13
N GLU A 307 -6.17 30.08 32.00
CA GLU A 307 -6.50 31.13 32.98
C GLU A 307 -5.29 31.61 33.82
N PRO A 308 -4.44 30.74 34.41
CA PRO A 308 -3.27 31.20 35.16
C PRO A 308 -2.31 32.05 34.31
N PHE A 309 -2.08 31.67 33.05
CA PHE A 309 -1.19 32.38 32.14
C PHE A 309 -1.79 33.68 31.58
N GLU A 310 -3.12 33.86 31.65
CA GLU A 310 -3.76 35.14 31.36
C GLU A 310 -3.62 36.10 32.53
N GLN A 311 -3.78 35.60 33.77
CA GLN A 311 -3.69 36.39 35.00
C GLN A 311 -2.25 36.83 35.30
N ASP A 312 -1.26 35.97 35.05
CA ASP A 312 0.15 36.27 35.27
C ASP A 312 0.98 36.03 33.99
N HIS A 313 1.39 37.14 33.37
CA HIS A 313 2.18 37.14 32.14
C HIS A 313 3.64 36.69 32.33
N SER A 314 4.10 36.58 33.59
CA SER A 314 5.45 36.11 33.92
C SER A 314 5.56 34.57 33.93
N LEU A 315 4.42 33.87 34.05
CA LEU A 315 4.38 32.41 34.05
C LEU A 315 4.88 31.84 32.72
N LYS A 316 5.73 30.82 32.82
CA LYS A 316 6.31 30.13 31.68
C LYS A 316 5.70 28.74 31.55
N LEU A 317 5.59 28.27 30.30
CA LEU A 317 5.13 26.91 30.03
C LEU A 317 6.22 25.90 30.40
N GLU A 318 5.98 25.14 31.47
CA GLU A 318 6.85 24.06 31.95
C GLU A 318 6.57 22.74 31.22
N LYS A 319 7.46 21.74 31.36
CA LYS A 319 7.36 20.45 30.66
C LYS A 319 6.06 19.69 30.95
N GLN A 320 5.60 19.66 32.20
CA GLN A 320 4.35 18.96 32.53
C GLN A 320 3.13 19.68 31.93
N SER A 321 3.12 21.02 32.01
CA SER A 321 2.07 21.85 31.43
C SER A 321 2.07 21.80 29.90
N SER A 322 3.22 21.63 29.25
CA SER A 322 3.30 21.49 27.80
C SER A 322 2.74 20.15 27.30
N GLU A 323 2.96 19.05 28.03
CA GLU A 323 2.31 17.77 27.72
C GLU A 323 0.79 17.84 27.84
N ARG A 324 0.28 18.58 28.84
CA ARG A 324 -1.15 18.83 28.99
C ARG A 324 -1.70 19.67 27.84
N LEU A 325 -1.02 20.77 27.49
CA LEU A 325 -1.38 21.61 26.34
C LEU A 325 -1.41 20.80 25.04
N LYS A 326 -0.44 19.91 24.82
CA LYS A 326 -0.40 19.03 23.66
C LYS A 326 -1.67 18.16 23.56
N LYS A 327 -2.08 17.49 24.64
CA LYS A 327 -3.32 16.70 24.67
C LYS A 327 -4.57 17.54 24.39
N LEU A 328 -4.64 18.75 24.93
CA LEU A 328 -5.75 19.68 24.68
C LEU A 328 -5.82 20.10 23.22
N LEU A 329 -4.67 20.41 22.59
CA LEU A 329 -4.57 20.75 21.17
C LEU A 329 -4.91 19.55 20.27
N GLU A 330 -4.49 18.34 20.64
CA GLU A 330 -4.84 17.10 19.94
C GLU A 330 -6.36 16.82 20.01
N ALA A 331 -6.98 17.01 21.17
CA ALA A 331 -8.43 16.91 21.35
C ALA A 331 -9.20 17.97 20.54
N LEU A 332 -8.63 19.18 20.41
CA LEU A 332 -9.21 20.28 19.65
C LEU A 332 -9.15 20.07 18.14
N ARG A 333 -8.17 19.30 17.63
CA ARG A 333 -8.06 18.93 16.20
C ARG A 333 -9.24 18.07 15.71
N GLY A 334 -10.16 17.68 16.59
CA GLY A 334 -11.27 16.82 16.22
C GLY A 334 -12.36 17.41 15.35
N GLN A 335 -13.33 16.57 15.02
CA GLN A 335 -14.38 16.87 14.04
C GLN A 335 -15.34 17.95 14.56
N GLY A 336 -15.44 19.06 13.83
CA GLY A 336 -16.63 19.89 13.73
C GLY A 336 -17.26 20.45 15.02
N LYS A 337 -16.52 20.50 16.14
CA LYS A 337 -17.04 21.03 17.41
C LYS A 337 -17.31 22.52 17.27
N ASP A 338 -18.55 22.89 16.95
CA ASP A 338 -18.99 24.28 16.92
C ASP A 338 -19.95 24.55 18.06
N CYS A 339 -19.47 25.25 19.08
CA CYS A 339 -20.27 25.80 20.15
C CYS A 339 -19.70 27.16 20.60
N PRO A 340 -20.50 28.00 21.28
CA PRO A 340 -20.04 29.31 21.78
C PRO A 340 -18.76 29.24 22.63
N GLU A 341 -18.60 28.17 23.41
CA GLU A 341 -17.46 27.95 24.29
C GLU A 341 -16.18 27.65 23.50
N ILE A 342 -16.27 26.88 22.41
CA ILE A 342 -15.14 26.64 21.50
C ILE A 342 -14.72 27.93 20.79
N ARG A 343 -15.67 28.74 20.34
CA ARG A 343 -15.37 30.06 19.76
C ARG A 343 -14.64 30.96 20.76
N THR A 344 -15.16 31.02 21.99
CA THR A 344 -14.53 31.74 23.11
C THR A 344 -13.11 31.23 23.37
N LEU A 345 -12.90 29.91 23.39
CA LEU A 345 -11.59 29.29 23.50
C LEU A 345 -10.64 29.79 22.42
N TYR A 346 -11.02 29.73 21.14
CA TYR A 346 -10.15 30.18 20.06
C TYR A 346 -9.77 31.66 20.20
N HIS A 347 -10.71 32.55 20.53
CA HIS A 347 -10.40 33.97 20.72
C HIS A 347 -9.42 34.21 21.87
N ARG A 348 -9.59 33.51 23.00
CA ARG A 348 -8.68 33.63 24.16
C ARG A 348 -7.31 33.03 23.85
N ALA A 349 -7.29 31.82 23.33
CA ALA A 349 -6.06 31.10 22.97
C ALA A 349 -5.24 31.85 21.91
N ALA A 350 -5.87 32.48 20.92
CA ALA A 350 -5.18 33.24 19.88
C ALA A 350 -4.40 34.45 20.42
N ARG A 351 -4.87 35.09 21.52
CA ARG A 351 -4.20 36.25 22.14
C ARG A 351 -2.82 35.92 22.70
N PHE A 352 -2.55 34.65 22.99
CA PHE A 352 -1.24 34.22 23.45
C PHE A 352 -0.17 34.30 22.36
N GLY A 353 -0.55 34.27 21.08
CA GLY A 353 0.42 34.22 19.97
C GLY A 353 1.48 33.15 20.20
N THR A 354 2.76 33.55 20.18
CA THR A 354 3.90 32.64 20.42
C THR A 354 4.29 32.48 21.89
N ARG A 355 3.58 33.13 22.83
CA ARG A 355 3.92 33.09 24.27
C ARG A 355 3.85 31.68 24.86
N MET A 356 2.94 30.86 24.32
CA MET A 356 2.70 29.47 24.74
C MET A 356 3.42 28.45 23.86
N ASP A 357 4.33 28.88 22.98
CA ASP A 357 5.09 27.97 22.14
C ASP A 357 6.15 27.22 22.94
N TYR A 358 6.11 25.89 22.84
CA TYR A 358 7.05 24.98 23.48
C TYR A 358 7.33 23.77 22.59
N PRO A 359 8.60 23.31 22.49
CA PRO A 359 9.80 23.99 22.96
C PRO A 359 10.06 25.25 22.12
N LYS A 360 10.65 26.29 22.74
CA LYS A 360 10.98 27.53 22.02
C LYS A 360 12.05 27.32 20.94
N ASN A 361 12.84 26.24 21.05
CA ASN A 361 13.86 25.85 20.08
C ASN A 361 13.43 24.61 19.30
N LEU A 362 13.01 24.81 18.04
CA LEU A 362 12.57 23.73 17.14
C LEU A 362 13.69 22.76 16.74
N ASN A 363 14.96 23.16 16.90
CA ASN A 363 16.11 22.31 16.56
C ASN A 363 16.30 21.13 17.52
N GLU A 364 15.79 21.24 18.76
CA GLU A 364 15.96 20.22 19.80
C GLU A 364 14.89 19.12 19.71
N PHE A 365 13.76 19.35 19.02
CA PHE A 365 12.63 18.42 18.96
C PHE A 365 11.92 18.48 17.60
N ARG A 366 12.35 17.65 16.63
CA ARG A 366 11.83 17.61 15.25
C ARG A 366 10.34 17.22 15.09
N HIS A 367 9.59 17.05 16.17
CA HIS A 367 8.23 16.48 16.15
C HIS A 367 7.20 17.22 17.03
N VAL A 368 7.48 18.44 17.48
CA VAL A 368 6.54 19.24 18.27
C VAL A 368 6.04 20.43 17.46
N THR A 369 4.72 20.54 17.30
CA THR A 369 4.06 21.70 16.69
C THR A 369 3.76 22.73 17.77
N PRO A 370 4.33 23.95 17.73
CA PRO A 370 4.05 25.00 18.69
C PRO A 370 2.56 25.38 18.73
N MET A 371 2.07 25.94 19.84
CA MET A 371 0.66 26.30 19.99
C MET A 371 0.20 27.29 18.91
N SER A 372 1.04 28.27 18.56
CA SER A 372 0.77 29.27 17.52
C SER A 372 0.53 28.67 16.14
N GLN A 373 0.99 27.44 15.88
CA GLN A 373 0.74 26.69 14.65
C GLN A 373 -0.33 25.60 14.84
N ALA A 374 -0.32 24.92 15.99
CA ALA A 374 -1.23 23.82 16.30
C ALA A 374 -2.69 24.29 16.45
N LEU A 375 -2.91 25.51 16.98
CA LEU A 375 -4.23 26.07 17.17
C LEU A 375 -4.92 26.41 15.83
N PRO A 376 -4.29 27.16 14.89
CA PRO A 376 -4.82 27.28 13.53
C PRO A 376 -4.98 25.92 12.84
N LEU A 377 -4.03 25.00 12.99
CA LEU A 377 -4.16 23.67 12.41
C LEU A 377 -5.39 22.93 12.95
N ALA A 378 -5.69 23.01 14.24
CA ALA A 378 -6.91 22.43 14.80
C ALA A 378 -8.18 23.07 14.21
N LEU A 379 -8.20 24.40 14.04
CA LEU A 379 -9.32 25.10 13.39
C LEU A 379 -9.49 24.68 11.93
N MET A 380 -8.40 24.41 11.21
CA MET A 380 -8.44 23.91 9.83
C MET A 380 -9.21 22.58 9.73
N TYR A 381 -8.99 21.66 10.67
CA TYR A 381 -9.73 20.39 10.77
C TYR A 381 -11.20 20.64 11.12
N GLY A 382 -11.46 21.55 12.07
CA GLY A 382 -12.81 21.94 12.45
C GLY A 382 -13.62 22.51 11.29
N VAL A 383 -13.06 23.45 10.51
CA VAL A 383 -13.74 24.07 9.38
C VAL A 383 -14.02 23.09 8.24
N ALA A 384 -13.11 22.12 8.00
CA ALA A 384 -13.33 21.09 6.99
C ALA A 384 -14.55 20.20 7.28
N THR A 385 -14.91 20.07 8.54
CA THR A 385 -16.01 19.21 9.02
C THR A 385 -17.26 19.98 9.45
N ALA A 386 -17.11 21.25 9.85
CA ALA A 386 -18.19 22.15 10.22
C ALA A 386 -18.04 23.52 9.52
N PRO A 387 -18.71 23.72 8.36
CA PRO A 387 -18.66 24.98 7.62
C PRO A 387 -19.11 26.22 8.43
N SER A 388 -19.88 26.03 9.51
CA SER A 388 -20.29 27.11 10.41
C SER A 388 -19.13 27.82 11.10
N LEU A 389 -17.95 27.20 11.18
CA LEU A 389 -16.71 27.79 11.70
C LEU A 389 -16.01 28.75 10.71
N GLU A 390 -16.51 28.92 9.47
CA GLU A 390 -15.97 29.86 8.48
C GLU A 390 -15.84 31.28 9.03
N SER A 391 -16.87 31.76 9.75
CA SER A 391 -16.87 33.10 10.33
C SER A 391 -15.75 33.30 11.36
N LEU A 392 -15.50 32.28 12.19
CA LEU A 392 -14.42 32.29 13.17
C LEU A 392 -13.05 32.29 12.48
N ALA A 393 -12.85 31.45 11.47
CA ALA A 393 -11.61 31.42 10.69
C ALA A 393 -11.31 32.76 10.03
N LYS A 394 -12.33 33.39 9.44
CA LYS A 394 -12.22 34.72 8.85
C LYS A 394 -11.85 35.78 9.87
N GLU A 395 -12.54 35.82 11.01
CA GLU A 395 -12.28 36.80 12.08
C GLU A 395 -10.86 36.67 12.66
N LEU A 396 -10.42 35.45 12.94
CA LEU A 396 -9.08 35.21 13.48
C LEU A 396 -7.99 35.56 12.47
N TYR A 397 -8.20 35.28 11.17
CA TYR A 397 -7.25 35.71 10.14
C TYR A 397 -7.22 37.24 10.00
N GLN A 398 -8.36 37.93 10.02
CA GLN A 398 -8.40 39.38 9.97
C GLN A 398 -7.72 40.04 11.18
N THR A 399 -7.79 39.41 12.35
CA THR A 399 -7.23 39.93 13.60
C THR A 399 -5.74 39.63 13.75
N TYR A 400 -5.32 38.39 13.46
CA TYR A 400 -3.98 37.90 13.78
C TYR A 400 -3.12 37.57 12.55
N GLY A 401 -3.71 37.44 11.35
CA GLY A 401 -3.01 37.07 10.13
C GLY A 401 -2.29 35.72 10.25
N GLY A 402 -1.13 35.60 9.58
CA GLY A 402 -0.21 34.47 9.72
C GLY A 402 -0.87 33.11 9.50
N ALA A 403 -0.62 32.18 10.41
CA ALA A 403 -1.07 30.79 10.30
C ALA A 403 -2.61 30.62 10.26
N TYR A 404 -3.40 31.62 10.64
CA TYR A 404 -4.86 31.59 10.46
C TYR A 404 -5.30 31.71 8.99
N ALA A 405 -4.37 31.99 8.06
CA ALA A 405 -4.63 31.90 6.63
C ALA A 405 -5.08 30.49 6.21
N GLY A 406 -4.55 29.43 6.85
CA GLY A 406 -4.87 28.04 6.51
C GLY A 406 -6.34 27.67 6.69
N PRO A 407 -6.92 27.83 7.90
CA PRO A 407 -8.34 27.59 8.13
C PRO A 407 -9.25 28.35 7.19
N LEU A 408 -8.96 29.63 6.93
CA LEU A 408 -9.75 30.43 5.98
C LEU A 408 -9.59 29.91 4.55
N PHE A 409 -8.38 29.56 4.13
CA PHE A 409 -8.11 29.00 2.81
C PHE A 409 -8.86 27.69 2.59
N VAL A 410 -8.80 26.75 3.56
CA VAL A 410 -9.57 25.50 3.52
C VAL A 410 -11.07 25.78 3.47
N SER A 411 -11.57 26.70 4.30
CA SER A 411 -12.97 27.12 4.25
C SER A 411 -13.38 27.55 2.84
N MET A 412 -12.62 28.47 2.25
CA MET A 412 -12.94 29.04 0.94
C MET A 412 -12.80 28.00 -0.18
N LEU A 413 -11.84 27.08 -0.11
CA LEU A 413 -11.75 25.96 -1.06
C LEU A 413 -13.00 25.07 -1.04
N LEU A 414 -13.61 24.89 0.13
CA LEU A 414 -14.81 24.08 0.32
C LEU A 414 -16.11 24.84 0.02
N THR A 415 -16.12 26.18 0.10
CA THR A 415 -17.36 26.98 0.02
C THR A 415 -17.41 28.02 -1.09
N GLN A 416 -16.29 28.45 -1.69
CA GLN A 416 -16.23 29.57 -2.63
C GLN A 416 -15.83 29.15 -4.07
N PRO A 417 -16.11 30.00 -5.08
CA PRO A 417 -15.59 29.83 -6.44
C PRO A 417 -14.06 29.91 -6.51
N ALA A 418 -13.44 29.15 -7.41
CA ALA A 418 -11.98 28.97 -7.49
C ALA A 418 -11.21 30.28 -7.75
N ASP A 419 -11.75 31.17 -8.58
CA ASP A 419 -11.17 32.48 -8.89
C ASP A 419 -11.08 33.36 -7.64
N LYS A 420 -12.11 33.34 -6.79
CA LYS A 420 -12.14 34.08 -5.53
C LYS A 420 -11.17 33.54 -4.51
N VAL A 421 -10.98 32.23 -4.46
CA VAL A 421 -9.95 31.63 -3.62
C VAL A 421 -8.56 32.05 -4.08
N TYR A 422 -8.31 32.03 -5.39
CA TYR A 422 -7.03 32.47 -5.95
C TYR A 422 -6.74 33.94 -5.64
N GLU A 423 -7.67 34.84 -5.95
CA GLU A 423 -7.54 36.29 -5.69
C GLU A 423 -7.25 36.60 -4.22
N ALA A 424 -7.82 35.83 -3.29
CA ALA A 424 -7.64 36.05 -1.86
C ALA A 424 -6.25 35.63 -1.34
N PHE A 425 -5.59 34.66 -1.98
CA PHE A 425 -4.42 34.00 -1.41
C PHE A 425 -3.18 33.96 -2.31
N GLU A 426 -3.25 34.39 -3.57
CA GLU A 426 -2.10 34.34 -4.48
C GLU A 426 -0.88 35.10 -3.94
N SER A 427 -1.11 36.25 -3.30
CA SER A 427 -0.05 37.13 -2.79
C SER A 427 0.72 36.50 -1.62
N VAL A 428 0.05 35.66 -0.82
CA VAL A 428 0.66 34.93 0.30
C VAL A 428 1.74 33.99 -0.24
N ILE A 429 1.42 33.24 -1.30
CA ILE A 429 2.38 32.33 -1.93
C ILE A 429 3.38 33.09 -2.81
N ALA A 430 2.95 34.09 -3.59
CA ALA A 430 3.81 34.78 -4.55
C ALA A 430 4.99 35.54 -3.90
N SER A 431 4.88 35.89 -2.62
CA SER A 431 5.95 36.55 -1.88
C SER A 431 7.26 35.74 -1.91
N ASN A 432 8.38 36.36 -2.32
CA ASN A 432 9.71 35.75 -2.35
C ASN A 432 10.54 36.07 -1.08
N GLY A 433 9.89 36.63 -0.05
CA GLY A 433 10.51 36.92 1.24
C GLY A 433 10.75 35.66 2.08
N LYS A 434 11.20 35.83 3.32
CA LYS A 434 11.21 34.73 4.30
C LYS A 434 9.80 34.17 4.42
N SER A 435 9.68 32.84 4.45
CA SER A 435 8.41 32.17 4.73
C SER A 435 7.82 32.73 6.03
N ASP A 436 6.61 33.25 5.95
CA ASP A 436 5.84 33.64 7.12
C ASP A 436 4.89 32.51 7.52
N GLY A 437 4.25 32.63 8.68
CA GLY A 437 3.32 31.61 9.16
C GLY A 437 2.13 31.36 8.23
N ALA A 438 1.77 32.32 7.36
CA ALA A 438 0.69 32.16 6.40
C ALA A 438 1.10 31.27 5.22
N SER A 439 2.26 31.56 4.62
CA SER A 439 2.82 30.77 3.52
C SER A 439 3.11 29.32 3.93
N GLU A 440 3.69 29.11 5.12
CA GLU A 440 3.90 27.76 5.68
C GLU A 440 2.58 27.00 5.85
N MET A 441 1.53 27.68 6.31
CA MET A 441 0.24 27.03 6.50
C MET A 441 -0.43 26.69 5.16
N LEU A 442 -0.37 27.57 4.16
CA LEU A 442 -0.88 27.25 2.82
C LEU A 442 -0.10 26.10 2.20
N GLN A 443 1.23 26.05 2.39
CA GLN A 443 2.06 24.93 1.96
C GLN A 443 1.57 23.61 2.58
N ASN A 444 1.24 23.59 3.88
CA ASN A 444 0.66 22.43 4.53
C ASN A 444 -0.67 22.02 3.90
N VAL A 445 -1.54 22.98 3.58
CA VAL A 445 -2.83 22.70 2.90
C VAL A 445 -2.58 22.08 1.53
N PHE A 446 -1.71 22.65 0.69
CA PHE A 446 -1.38 22.08 -0.62
C PHE A 446 -0.74 20.69 -0.50
N SER A 447 0.11 20.46 0.50
CA SER A 447 0.71 19.15 0.76
C SER A 447 -0.33 18.07 1.14
N SER A 448 -1.50 18.51 1.62
CA SER A 448 -2.62 17.65 1.99
C SER A 448 -3.61 17.42 0.84
N MET A 449 -3.45 18.07 -0.31
CA MET A 449 -4.35 17.91 -1.45
C MET A 449 -3.95 16.71 -2.33
N GLN A 450 -4.96 16.03 -2.89
CA GLN A 450 -4.77 15.00 -3.91
C GLN A 450 -5.87 15.07 -4.96
N TRP A 451 -5.57 14.69 -6.20
CA TRP A 451 -6.58 14.39 -7.21
C TRP A 451 -7.16 13.00 -6.97
N ASP A 452 -8.49 12.91 -6.95
CA ASP A 452 -9.23 11.66 -6.96
C ASP A 452 -9.73 11.40 -8.38
N ALA A 453 -9.19 10.36 -9.02
CA ALA A 453 -9.53 10.02 -10.40
C ALA A 453 -10.95 9.45 -10.53
N ALA A 454 -11.47 8.78 -9.51
CA ALA A 454 -12.82 8.19 -9.55
C ALA A 454 -13.91 9.26 -9.44
N GLN A 455 -13.64 10.32 -8.66
CA GLN A 455 -14.56 11.45 -8.48
C GLN A 455 -14.26 12.63 -9.41
N GLU A 456 -13.17 12.57 -10.18
CA GLU A 456 -12.65 13.64 -11.03
C GLU A 456 -12.54 15.00 -10.33
N ARG A 457 -12.04 14.98 -9.08
CA ARG A 457 -11.95 16.17 -8.22
C ARG A 457 -10.72 16.17 -7.35
N THR A 458 -10.26 17.36 -6.99
CA THR A 458 -9.26 17.52 -5.93
C THR A 458 -9.92 17.36 -4.55
N MET A 459 -9.27 16.60 -3.69
CA MET A 459 -9.67 16.32 -2.32
C MET A 459 -8.63 16.91 -1.37
N ILE A 460 -9.09 17.48 -0.26
CA ILE A 460 -8.26 17.78 0.91
C ILE A 460 -8.23 16.53 1.79
N ARG A 461 -7.04 16.03 2.09
CA ARG A 461 -6.81 14.84 2.92
C ARG A 461 -6.44 15.28 4.33
N LEU A 462 -7.26 14.95 5.30
CA LEU A 462 -6.93 15.19 6.70
C LEU A 462 -6.65 13.87 7.42
N MET A 463 -5.53 13.81 8.14
CA MET A 463 -5.14 12.62 8.88
C MET A 463 -5.75 12.65 10.28
N GLY A 464 -6.55 11.65 10.59
CA GLY A 464 -7.05 11.37 11.93
C GLY A 464 -6.34 10.17 12.55
N SER A 465 -6.39 10.07 13.88
CA SER A 465 -6.01 8.84 14.58
C SER A 465 -7.24 7.96 14.76
N GLU A 466 -7.11 6.67 14.48
CA GLU A 466 -8.15 5.67 14.75
C GLU A 466 -7.57 4.50 15.54
N PRO A 467 -8.23 4.01 16.62
CA PRO A 467 -7.60 3.06 17.54
C PRO A 467 -7.23 1.71 16.93
N VAL A 468 -7.96 1.26 15.92
CA VAL A 468 -7.78 -0.08 15.32
C VAL A 468 -6.87 -0.05 14.09
N TYR A 469 -7.07 0.91 13.19
CA TYR A 469 -6.31 1.01 11.94
C TYR A 469 -5.12 1.98 12.03
N GLY A 470 -4.94 2.65 13.18
CA GLY A 470 -3.85 3.57 13.47
C GLY A 470 -4.09 4.96 12.89
N THR A 471 -4.05 5.10 11.57
CA THR A 471 -4.28 6.39 10.88
C THR A 471 -5.50 6.30 9.98
N GLY A 472 -6.52 7.09 10.30
CA GLY A 472 -7.67 7.32 9.43
C GLY A 472 -7.41 8.49 8.49
N ILE A 473 -7.95 8.45 7.28
CA ILE A 473 -7.87 9.56 6.32
C ILE A 473 -9.30 10.00 6.00
N SER A 474 -9.61 11.27 6.26
CA SER A 474 -10.84 11.91 5.80
C SER A 474 -10.57 12.70 4.53
N LEU A 475 -11.45 12.56 3.54
CA LEU A 475 -11.33 13.20 2.23
C LEU A 475 -12.46 14.22 2.05
N PHE A 476 -12.10 15.46 1.76
CA PHE A 476 -13.07 16.55 1.57
C PHE A 476 -12.94 17.11 0.14
N PRO A 477 -13.96 16.97 -0.72
CA PRO A 477 -13.88 17.49 -2.08
C PRO A 477 -13.92 19.03 -2.07
N ILE A 478 -12.98 19.66 -2.78
CA ILE A 478 -13.07 21.12 -2.98
C ILE A 478 -14.27 21.45 -3.87
N LYS A 479 -14.88 22.63 -3.66
CA LYS A 479 -16.16 22.99 -4.29
C LYS A 479 -16.08 23.06 -5.82
N LYS A 480 -14.98 23.59 -6.32
CA LYS A 480 -14.68 23.78 -7.74
C LYS A 480 -13.24 23.35 -7.99
N PRO A 481 -12.89 22.89 -9.21
CA PRO A 481 -11.50 22.62 -9.56
C PRO A 481 -10.60 23.81 -9.20
N LEU A 482 -9.35 23.52 -8.81
CA LEU A 482 -8.39 24.58 -8.52
C LEU A 482 -8.26 25.52 -9.71
N ASP A 483 -8.16 26.82 -9.41
CA ASP A 483 -7.86 27.82 -10.42
C ASP A 483 -6.54 27.48 -11.10
N TYR A 484 -6.53 27.50 -12.45
CA TYR A 484 -5.38 27.07 -13.23
C TYR A 484 -4.12 27.90 -12.95
N ARG A 485 -4.28 29.15 -12.49
CA ARG A 485 -3.17 30.04 -12.13
C ARG A 485 -2.36 29.51 -10.95
N TRP A 486 -2.95 28.66 -10.09
CA TRP A 486 -2.20 28.01 -9.02
C TRP A 486 -1.05 27.17 -9.55
N TYR A 487 -1.26 26.39 -10.61
CA TYR A 487 -0.21 25.51 -11.16
C TYR A 487 1.04 26.31 -11.56
N ASP A 488 0.86 27.49 -12.16
CA ASP A 488 1.96 28.37 -12.57
C ASP A 488 2.78 28.86 -11.39
N LEU A 489 2.06 29.26 -10.34
CA LEU A 489 2.66 29.76 -9.12
C LEU A 489 3.44 28.65 -8.38
N LEU A 490 2.85 27.46 -8.27
CA LEU A 490 3.46 26.31 -7.58
C LEU A 490 4.68 25.77 -8.35
N MET A 491 4.65 25.74 -9.68
CA MET A 491 5.81 25.41 -10.52
C MET A 491 6.94 26.41 -10.31
N LYS A 492 6.64 27.72 -10.27
CA LYS A 492 7.63 28.77 -9.99
C LYS A 492 8.25 28.63 -8.59
N LYS A 493 7.49 28.15 -7.60
CA LYS A 493 7.97 27.85 -6.25
C LYS A 493 8.70 26.52 -6.12
N ARG A 494 8.77 25.71 -7.19
CA ARG A 494 9.34 24.37 -7.20
C ARG A 494 8.69 23.44 -6.17
N TRP A 495 7.37 23.56 -6.01
CA TRP A 495 6.58 22.67 -5.16
C TRP A 495 6.17 21.40 -5.93
N ASP A 496 7.13 20.83 -6.66
CA ASP A 496 6.93 19.78 -7.67
C ASP A 496 6.30 18.53 -7.05
N ARG A 497 6.73 18.17 -5.83
CA ARG A 497 6.19 17.04 -5.07
C ARG A 497 4.69 17.18 -4.77
N PHE A 498 4.18 18.39 -4.54
CA PHE A 498 2.74 18.56 -4.29
C PHE A 498 1.96 18.48 -5.60
N LEU A 499 2.52 19.08 -6.66
CA LEU A 499 1.95 19.04 -8.01
C LEU A 499 1.76 17.60 -8.51
N THR A 500 2.67 16.66 -8.20
CA THR A 500 2.52 15.26 -8.63
C THR A 500 1.28 14.56 -8.05
N TYR A 501 0.75 15.03 -6.92
CA TYR A 501 -0.48 14.48 -6.32
C TYR A 501 -1.76 15.19 -6.80
N MET A 502 -1.65 16.36 -7.43
CA MET A 502 -2.79 17.25 -7.72
C MET A 502 -3.11 17.38 -9.22
N ILE A 503 -2.58 16.48 -10.05
CA ILE A 503 -2.72 16.54 -11.52
C ILE A 503 -4.19 16.36 -11.91
N PRO A 504 -4.84 17.38 -12.53
CA PRO A 504 -6.22 17.27 -12.96
C PRO A 504 -6.31 16.49 -14.27
N GLN A 505 -6.52 15.18 -14.18
CA GLN A 505 -6.45 14.24 -15.32
C GLN A 505 -7.45 14.54 -16.44
N ASN A 506 -8.52 15.27 -16.14
CA ASN A 506 -9.54 15.71 -17.10
C ASN A 506 -9.26 17.09 -17.73
N ASN A 507 -8.13 17.72 -17.43
CA ASN A 507 -7.75 19.03 -17.93
C ASN A 507 -6.46 18.97 -18.77
N GLN A 508 -6.63 18.71 -20.06
CA GLN A 508 -5.54 18.53 -21.02
C GLN A 508 -4.55 19.71 -21.07
N PRO A 509 -4.98 20.99 -21.15
CA PRO A 509 -4.05 22.13 -21.13
C PRO A 509 -3.17 22.19 -19.87
N VAL A 510 -3.72 21.87 -18.69
CA VAL A 510 -2.93 21.82 -17.45
C VAL A 510 -1.98 20.62 -17.46
N CYS A 511 -2.43 19.45 -17.91
CA CYS A 511 -1.59 18.26 -18.06
C CYS A 511 -0.40 18.49 -18.99
N GLU A 512 -0.60 19.14 -20.15
CA GLU A 512 0.48 19.47 -21.08
C GLU A 512 1.54 20.37 -20.41
N LYS A 513 1.08 21.38 -19.67
CA LYS A 513 1.97 22.31 -18.96
C LYS A 513 2.76 21.62 -17.84
N LEU A 514 2.07 20.82 -17.03
CA LEU A 514 2.69 20.06 -15.94
C LEU A 514 3.64 18.99 -16.47
N GLY A 515 3.26 18.27 -17.53
CA GLY A 515 4.10 17.26 -18.18
C GLY A 515 5.41 17.87 -18.68
N ALA A 516 5.34 19.00 -19.39
CA ALA A 516 6.52 19.73 -19.83
C ALA A 516 7.40 20.17 -18.65
N HIS A 517 6.81 20.72 -17.58
CA HIS A 517 7.55 21.12 -16.39
C HIS A 517 8.24 19.93 -15.70
N PHE A 518 7.52 18.82 -15.45
CA PHE A 518 8.07 17.63 -14.82
C PHE A 518 9.20 17.00 -15.64
N TYR A 519 9.08 17.01 -16.98
CA TYR A 519 10.17 16.58 -17.87
C TYR A 519 11.44 17.41 -17.65
N HIS A 520 11.33 18.74 -17.64
CA HIS A 520 12.46 19.63 -17.38
C HIS A 520 13.07 19.41 -15.98
N VAL A 521 12.24 19.23 -14.96
CA VAL A 521 12.71 18.94 -13.59
C VAL A 521 13.39 17.57 -13.52
N ALA A 522 12.85 16.55 -14.18
CA ALA A 522 13.39 15.19 -14.18
C ALA A 522 14.77 15.12 -14.86
N LEU A 523 15.03 15.89 -15.91
CA LEU A 523 16.36 16.02 -16.53
C LEU A 523 17.42 16.57 -15.57
N LEU A 524 16.99 17.27 -14.52
CA LEU A 524 17.84 17.94 -13.55
C LEU A 524 17.93 17.24 -12.18
N SER A 525 17.15 16.17 -11.96
CA SER A 525 16.98 15.52 -10.66
C SER A 525 17.56 14.09 -10.62
N ILE A 526 17.84 13.61 -9.40
CA ILE A 526 18.10 12.18 -9.11
C ILE A 526 16.82 11.52 -8.57
N ASP A 527 15.98 12.30 -7.90
CA ASP A 527 14.66 11.87 -7.44
C ASP A 527 13.64 12.11 -8.56
N VAL A 528 13.31 11.04 -9.29
CA VAL A 528 12.56 11.10 -10.56
C VAL A 528 11.35 10.16 -10.60
N GLU A 529 11.21 9.23 -9.65
CA GLU A 529 10.18 8.19 -9.72
C GLU A 529 8.77 8.78 -9.67
N GLY A 530 8.52 9.73 -8.76
CA GLY A 530 7.26 10.47 -8.71
C GLY A 530 7.01 11.33 -9.95
N LEU A 531 8.06 11.89 -10.55
CA LEU A 531 7.97 12.72 -11.76
C LEU A 531 7.62 11.88 -12.99
N TYR A 532 8.16 10.66 -13.12
CA TYR A 532 7.85 9.75 -14.22
C TYR A 532 6.39 9.34 -14.20
N GLN A 533 5.85 8.99 -13.03
CA GLN A 533 4.44 8.68 -12.88
C GLN A 533 3.57 9.89 -13.19
N ALA A 534 3.94 11.07 -12.69
CA ALA A 534 3.25 12.32 -13.00
C ALA A 534 3.21 12.62 -14.51
N MET A 535 4.34 12.44 -15.22
CA MET A 535 4.40 12.58 -16.68
C MET A 535 3.48 11.60 -17.40
N LYS A 536 3.44 10.33 -16.98
CA LYS A 536 2.52 9.33 -17.56
C LYS A 536 1.06 9.70 -17.34
N ILE A 537 0.70 10.17 -16.14
CA ILE A 537 -0.65 10.66 -15.82
C ILE A 537 -1.04 11.83 -16.74
N CYS A 538 -0.11 12.75 -17.00
CA CYS A 538 -0.33 13.85 -17.96
C CYS A 538 -0.32 13.41 -19.44
N GLY A 539 -0.10 12.13 -19.75
CA GLY A 539 0.05 11.65 -21.12
C GLY A 539 1.33 12.10 -21.82
N TRP A 540 2.33 12.61 -21.10
CA TRP A 540 3.60 13.08 -21.66
C TRP A 540 4.39 11.91 -22.26
N GLN A 541 4.82 12.05 -23.52
CA GLN A 541 5.43 10.95 -24.28
C GLN A 541 6.95 11.07 -24.43
N ASP A 542 7.53 12.26 -24.27
CA ASP A 542 8.97 12.44 -24.49
C ASP A 542 9.77 11.93 -23.28
N CYS A 543 10.59 10.90 -23.52
CA CYS A 543 11.51 10.35 -22.52
C CYS A 543 12.98 10.68 -22.80
N LYS A 544 13.27 11.46 -23.85
CA LYS A 544 14.63 11.73 -24.31
C LYS A 544 15.48 12.35 -23.19
N GLY A 545 16.67 11.80 -22.98
CA GLY A 545 17.62 12.21 -21.97
C GLY A 545 17.28 11.82 -20.54
N LEU A 546 16.08 11.33 -20.23
CA LEU A 546 15.65 11.12 -18.83
C LEU A 546 16.51 10.07 -18.11
N LEU A 547 16.71 8.90 -18.72
CA LEU A 547 17.47 7.81 -18.12
C LEU A 547 18.97 8.11 -18.14
N SER A 548 19.45 8.63 -19.28
CA SER A 548 20.87 8.90 -19.49
C SER A 548 21.39 10.05 -18.62
N GLN A 549 20.61 11.11 -18.39
CA GLN A 549 20.99 12.19 -17.47
C GLN A 549 20.90 11.76 -16.00
N TRP A 550 19.87 11.00 -15.63
CA TRP A 550 19.77 10.42 -14.29
C TRP A 550 21.01 9.57 -13.95
N ALA A 551 21.40 8.67 -14.86
CA ALA A 551 22.57 7.80 -14.68
C ALA A 551 23.87 8.62 -14.55
N LYS A 552 24.05 9.66 -15.38
CA LYS A 552 25.19 10.59 -15.29
C LYS A 552 25.26 11.30 -13.95
N ARG A 553 24.14 11.83 -13.46
CA ARG A 553 24.08 12.54 -12.17
C ARG A 553 24.38 11.62 -11.00
N LYS A 554 23.90 10.38 -11.04
CA LYS A 554 24.17 9.40 -10.00
C LYS A 554 25.63 8.93 -10.00
N THR A 555 26.31 8.96 -11.15
CA THR A 555 27.70 8.53 -11.40
C THR A 555 27.98 7.03 -11.20
N ARG A 556 27.22 6.37 -10.31
CA ARG A 556 27.27 4.93 -10.03
C ARG A 556 25.85 4.35 -9.97
N VAL A 557 25.59 3.29 -10.73
CA VAL A 557 24.28 2.63 -10.81
C VAL A 557 24.42 1.11 -10.66
N SER A 558 23.34 0.43 -10.25
CA SER A 558 23.22 -1.02 -10.40
C SER A 558 22.33 -1.38 -11.60
N SER A 559 22.45 -2.62 -12.09
CA SER A 559 21.58 -3.12 -13.17
C SER A 559 20.10 -3.09 -12.78
N TRP A 560 19.78 -3.43 -11.53
CA TRP A 560 18.41 -3.41 -11.02
C TRP A 560 17.83 -1.99 -11.00
N GLU A 561 18.57 -1.00 -10.48
CA GLU A 561 18.09 0.39 -10.44
C GLU A 561 17.87 0.93 -11.84
N LEU A 562 18.80 0.67 -12.77
CA LEU A 562 18.70 1.11 -14.14
C LEU A 562 17.46 0.53 -14.83
N MET A 563 17.22 -0.77 -14.68
CA MET A 563 16.03 -1.43 -15.25
C MET A 563 14.73 -0.99 -14.57
N ARG A 564 14.74 -0.75 -13.25
CA ARG A 564 13.58 -0.16 -12.55
C ARG A 564 13.23 1.21 -13.12
N HIS A 565 14.21 2.09 -13.33
CA HIS A 565 13.97 3.40 -13.92
C HIS A 565 13.53 3.32 -15.38
N PHE A 566 14.15 2.43 -16.18
CA PHE A 566 13.74 2.16 -17.57
C PHE A 566 12.28 1.74 -17.68
N SER A 567 11.84 0.75 -16.89
CA SER A 567 10.45 0.28 -16.87
C SER A 567 9.46 1.39 -16.50
N ASN A 568 9.92 2.36 -15.70
CA ASN A 568 9.11 3.48 -15.25
C ASN A 568 9.16 4.70 -16.17
N LEU A 569 9.98 4.74 -17.22
CA LEU A 569 10.01 5.87 -18.16
C LEU A 569 8.63 6.12 -18.81
N PRO A 570 8.27 7.39 -19.09
CA PRO A 570 7.14 7.71 -19.96
C PRO A 570 7.45 7.35 -21.42
N GLY A 571 6.45 7.48 -22.32
CA GLY A 571 6.65 7.34 -23.76
C GLY A 571 6.44 5.94 -24.34
N LYS A 572 6.59 5.85 -25.66
CA LYS A 572 6.45 4.60 -26.41
C LYS A 572 7.60 3.64 -26.12
N GLU A 573 7.39 2.34 -26.37
CA GLU A 573 8.40 1.32 -26.09
C GLU A 573 9.68 1.56 -26.91
N ALA A 574 9.56 1.95 -28.18
CA ALA A 574 10.69 2.30 -29.04
C ALA A 574 11.57 3.44 -28.49
N ASP A 575 10.94 4.53 -28.03
CA ASP A 575 11.67 5.69 -27.47
C ASP A 575 12.39 5.33 -26.17
N ARG A 576 11.74 4.53 -25.31
CA ARG A 576 12.34 4.02 -24.07
C ARG A 576 13.55 3.13 -24.35
N VAL A 577 13.45 2.24 -25.34
CA VAL A 577 14.55 1.36 -25.77
C VAL A 577 15.72 2.19 -26.33
N ALA A 578 15.45 3.25 -27.08
CA ALA A 578 16.49 4.17 -27.54
C ALA A 578 17.21 4.87 -26.38
N GLU A 579 16.49 5.27 -25.33
CA GLU A 579 17.10 5.83 -24.11
C GLU A 579 17.95 4.82 -23.34
N LEU A 580 17.49 3.56 -23.25
CA LEU A 580 18.27 2.48 -22.65
C LEU A 580 19.58 2.28 -23.41
N GLU A 581 19.53 2.19 -24.74
CA GLU A 581 20.71 2.07 -25.59
C GLU A 581 21.69 3.24 -25.39
N GLN A 582 21.19 4.48 -25.37
CA GLN A 582 22.02 5.65 -25.11
C GLN A 582 22.67 5.59 -23.72
N THR A 583 21.95 5.08 -22.72
CA THR A 583 22.47 4.94 -21.36
C THR A 583 23.53 3.84 -21.26
N LEU A 584 23.36 2.71 -21.97
CA LEU A 584 24.39 1.66 -22.03
C LEU A 584 25.68 2.16 -22.68
N LYS A 585 25.60 2.98 -23.73
CA LYS A 585 26.79 3.63 -24.34
C LYS A 585 27.57 4.49 -23.33
N LEU A 586 26.92 5.05 -22.31
CA LEU A 586 27.60 5.81 -21.25
C LEU A 586 28.33 4.91 -20.26
N LEU A 587 27.78 3.74 -19.96
CA LEU A 587 28.44 2.72 -19.13
C LEU A 587 29.67 2.16 -19.84
N GLU A 588 29.55 1.87 -21.14
CA GLU A 588 30.64 1.35 -21.97
C GLU A 588 31.82 2.31 -22.06
N LYS A 589 31.54 3.62 -22.20
CA LYS A 589 32.55 4.67 -22.22
C LYS A 589 33.11 5.02 -20.84
N GLY A 590 32.63 4.37 -19.77
CA GLY A 590 33.06 4.63 -18.39
C GLY A 590 32.61 5.98 -17.82
N HIS A 591 31.68 6.67 -18.48
CA HIS A 591 31.11 7.93 -17.98
C HIS A 591 30.16 7.71 -16.78
N VAL A 592 29.61 6.50 -16.65
CA VAL A 592 28.84 6.02 -15.51
C VAL A 592 29.44 4.68 -15.07
N LYS A 593 29.56 4.43 -13.77
CA LYS A 593 30.09 3.17 -13.26
C LYS A 593 28.97 2.21 -12.86
N LEU A 594 29.03 0.98 -13.34
CA LEU A 594 28.18 -0.10 -12.84
C LEU A 594 28.83 -0.67 -11.56
N TYR A 595 28.15 -0.59 -10.41
CA TYR A 595 28.68 -1.13 -9.14
C TYR A 595 28.11 -2.50 -8.76
N SER A 596 27.00 -2.91 -9.38
CA SER A 596 26.36 -4.20 -9.15
C SER A 596 25.57 -4.64 -10.39
N GLY A 597 25.66 -5.92 -10.74
CA GLY A 597 25.09 -6.52 -11.94
C GLY A 597 26.08 -6.61 -13.11
N SER A 598 25.57 -6.99 -14.30
CA SER A 598 26.39 -7.29 -15.49
C SER A 598 26.00 -6.42 -16.68
N LEU A 599 26.98 -5.77 -17.29
CA LEU A 599 26.78 -4.99 -18.52
C LEU A 599 26.35 -5.90 -19.69
N ASP A 600 26.87 -7.12 -19.76
CA ASP A 600 26.50 -8.09 -20.80
C ASP A 600 25.06 -8.59 -20.63
N ALA A 601 24.60 -8.73 -19.39
CA ALA A 601 23.20 -9.03 -19.11
C ALA A 601 22.28 -7.88 -19.57
N LEU A 602 22.65 -6.63 -19.31
CA LEU A 602 21.90 -5.46 -19.78
C LEU A 602 21.86 -5.35 -21.31
N ARG A 603 22.96 -5.70 -22.00
CA ARG A 603 23.01 -5.79 -23.47
C ARG A 603 22.08 -6.87 -24.00
N THR A 604 22.10 -8.04 -23.38
CA THR A 604 21.21 -9.16 -23.76
C THR A 604 19.75 -8.74 -23.65
N GLN A 605 19.37 -8.09 -22.54
CA GLN A 605 18.02 -7.53 -22.37
C GLN A 605 17.67 -6.46 -23.41
N LEU A 606 18.60 -5.58 -23.76
CA LEU A 606 18.37 -4.58 -24.81
C LEU A 606 18.08 -5.24 -26.17
N GLU A 607 18.81 -6.29 -26.54
CA GLU A 607 18.59 -7.01 -27.79
C GLU A 607 17.26 -7.77 -27.79
N GLU A 608 16.88 -8.40 -26.67
CA GLU A 608 15.56 -9.02 -26.51
C GLU A 608 14.41 -8.00 -26.71
N LEU A 609 14.56 -6.80 -26.14
CA LEU A 609 13.59 -5.71 -26.30
C LEU A 609 13.50 -5.23 -27.76
N LYS A 610 14.63 -5.11 -28.47
CA LYS A 610 14.65 -4.76 -29.90
C LYS A 610 13.97 -5.82 -30.76
N ILE A 611 14.24 -7.11 -30.50
CA ILE A 611 13.58 -8.22 -31.21
C ILE A 611 12.06 -8.17 -30.98
N LYS A 612 11.62 -7.89 -29.75
CA LYS A 612 10.20 -7.73 -29.41
C LYS A 612 9.55 -6.59 -30.20
N LEU A 613 10.20 -5.43 -30.26
CA LEU A 613 9.73 -4.27 -31.01
C LEU A 613 9.61 -4.55 -32.52
N GLN A 614 10.60 -5.24 -33.11
CA GLN A 614 10.55 -5.66 -34.53
C GLN A 614 9.38 -6.59 -34.81
N ARG A 615 9.09 -7.54 -33.91
CA ARG A 615 7.93 -8.44 -34.04
C ARG A 615 6.59 -7.72 -33.97
N ASN A 616 6.54 -6.61 -33.23
CA ASN A 616 5.34 -5.80 -33.05
C ASN A 616 5.16 -4.71 -34.12
N GLY A 617 6.12 -4.54 -35.04
CA GLY A 617 6.08 -3.50 -36.09
C GLY A 617 6.29 -2.07 -35.56
N GLU A 618 6.95 -1.91 -34.42
CA GLU A 618 7.19 -0.62 -33.75
C GLU A 618 8.61 -0.07 -33.96
N LEU A 619 9.43 -0.77 -34.77
CA LEU A 619 10.83 -0.44 -35.09
C LEU A 619 11.03 -0.23 -36.58
#